data_AF-A0A1Z7YQC8-F1
#
_entry.id   AF-A0A1Z7YQC8-F1
#
_cell.length_a   1.000
_cell.length_b   1.000
_cell.length_c   1.000
_cell.angle_alpha   90.00
_cell.angle_beta   90.00
_cell.angle_gamma   90.00
#
_symmetry.space_group_name_H-M   'P 1'
#
loop_
_entity.id
_entity.type
_entity.pdbx_description
1 polymer ?
#
loop_
_entity_poly.entity_id
_entity_poly.type
_entity_poly.pdbx_seq_one_letter_code
_entity_poly.pdbx_strand_id
1 'polypeptide(L)' 'MIANGYPYGDKGYVILEEGEINPESYGFVIHHYLVSHPDGSLESGTYTMDEAKAKIDQLMAQK' A
#
# COMPACT_ATOMS: atom_id res chain seq x y z
N MET A 1 9.78 -3.95 6.17
CA MET A 1 9.74 -2.63 6.84
C MET A 1 8.74 -1.76 6.08
N ILE A 2 7.92 -0.98 6.77
CA ILE A 2 7.02 -0.02 6.11
C ILE A 2 7.74 1.33 6.01
N ALA A 3 7.94 1.85 4.80
CA ALA A 3 8.65 3.11 4.59
C ALA A 3 7.71 4.31 4.54
N ASN A 4 6.72 4.27 3.63
CA ASN A 4 5.79 5.38 3.42
C ASN A 4 4.35 4.88 3.28
N GLY A 5 3.40 5.78 3.56
CA GLY A 5 1.98 5.59 3.31
C GLY A 5 1.44 6.68 2.39
N TYR A 6 0.70 6.28 1.36
CA TYR A 6 0.05 7.16 0.40
C TYR A 6 -1.47 7.09 0.57
N PRO A 7 -2.12 8.15 1.08
CA PRO A 7 -3.57 8.19 1.10
C PRO A 7 -4.10 8.17 -0.34
N TYR A 8 -5.14 7.37 -0.58
CA TYR A 8 -5.74 7.23 -1.90
C TYR A 8 -7.27 7.13 -1.83
N GLY A 9 -7.94 7.84 -2.74
CA GLY A 9 -9.39 8.01 -2.72
C GLY A 9 -9.87 8.99 -1.64
N ASP A 10 -11.17 8.97 -1.38
CA ASP A 10 -11.87 9.86 -0.44
C ASP A 10 -12.37 9.14 0.82
N LYS A 11 -12.37 7.80 0.82
CA LYS A 11 -12.84 6.99 1.95
C LYS A 11 -11.76 6.66 2.99
N GLY A 12 -10.56 7.22 2.89
CA GLY A 12 -9.50 7.09 3.91
C GLY A 12 -8.65 5.81 3.80
N TYR A 13 -8.55 5.22 2.61
CA TYR A 13 -7.63 4.11 2.36
C TYR A 13 -6.20 4.60 2.20
N VAL A 14 -5.22 3.76 2.56
CA VAL A 14 -3.79 4.09 2.46
C VAL A 14 -3.05 2.95 1.78
N ILE A 15 -2.21 3.29 0.80
CA ILE A 15 -1.28 2.36 0.15
C ILE A 15 0.05 2.44 0.90
N LEU A 16 0.57 1.32 1.40
CA LEU A 16 1.80 1.25 2.18
C LEU A 16 2.92 0.62 1.35
N GLU A 17 4.11 1.22 1.37
CA GLU A 17 5.32 0.62 0.81
C GLU A 17 5.89 -0.41 1.79
N GLU A 18 6.02 -1.66 1.35
CA GLU A 18 6.78 -2.67 2.08
C GLU A 18 8.05 -3.05 1.31
N GLY A 19 9.16 -3.06 2.05
CA GLY A 19 10.47 -3.34 1.50
C GLY A 19 11.55 -3.43 2.56
N GLU A 20 12.79 -3.31 2.11
CA GLU A 20 14.00 -3.40 2.93
C GLU A 20 15.06 -2.36 2.53
N ILE A 21 15.97 -2.06 3.45
CA ILE A 21 17.13 -1.21 3.14
C ILE A 21 18.21 -2.09 2.49
N ASN A 22 18.66 -1.70 1.30
CA ASN A 22 19.82 -2.31 0.69
C ASN A 22 21.09 -1.87 1.44
N PRO A 23 21.88 -2.79 2.01
CA PRO A 23 23.04 -2.44 2.84
C PRO A 23 24.23 -1.88 2.04
N GLU A 24 24.28 -2.10 0.72
CA GLU A 24 25.36 -1.60 -0.14
C GLU A 24 25.11 -0.16 -0.59
N SER A 25 23.87 0.18 -0.91
CA SER A 25 23.48 1.51 -1.39
C SER A 25 22.85 2.40 -0.32
N TYR A 26 22.47 1.82 0.82
CA TYR A 26 21.64 2.43 1.88
C TYR A 26 20.29 2.95 1.41
N GLY A 27 19.87 2.61 0.19
CA GLY A 27 18.57 2.97 -0.36
C GLY A 27 17.47 2.02 0.11
N PHE A 28 16.24 2.53 0.23
CA PHE A 28 15.07 1.68 0.45
C PHE A 28 14.63 1.04 -0.87
N VAL A 29 14.56 -0.29 -0.87
CA VAL A 29 14.11 -1.09 -2.01
C VAL A 29 12.70 -1.57 -1.71
N ILE A 30 11.74 -1.05 -2.47
CA ILE A 30 10.33 -1.43 -2.37
C ILE A 30 10.17 -2.80 -3.05
N HIS A 31 9.56 -3.75 -2.34
CA HIS A 31 9.23 -5.07 -2.90
C HIS A 31 7.82 -5.10 -3.43
N HIS A 32 6.87 -4.56 -2.66
CA HIS A 32 5.46 -4.53 -3.01
C HIS A 32 4.75 -3.47 -2.16
N TYR A 33 3.47 -3.31 -2.44
CA TYR A 33 2.56 -2.42 -1.74
C TYR A 33 1.49 -3.22 -1.01
N LEU A 34 1.05 -2.68 0.12
CA LEU A 34 -0.09 -3.18 0.89
C LEU A 34 -1.21 -2.15 0.84
N VAL A 35 -2.45 -2.60 1.03
CA VAL A 35 -3.61 -1.71 1.14
C VAL A 35 -4.11 -1.76 2.59
N SER A 36 -4.20 -0.60 3.23
CA SER A 36 -4.79 -0.43 4.55
C SER A 36 -6.16 0.19 4.44
N HIS A 37 -7.11 -0.41 5.16
CA HIS A 37 -8.47 0.07 5.31
C HIS A 37 -8.52 1.30 6.23
N PRO A 38 -9.61 2.09 6.20
CA PRO A 38 -9.77 3.26 7.06
C PRO A 38 -9.80 2.94 8.56
N ASP A 39 -10.09 1.69 8.93
CA ASP A 39 -10.05 1.21 10.31
C ASP A 39 -8.65 0.73 10.76
N GLY A 40 -7.65 0.85 9.88
CA GLY A 40 -6.27 0.43 10.13
C GLY A 40 -6.01 -1.06 9.90
N SER A 41 -7.02 -1.85 9.53
CA SER A 41 -6.81 -3.23 9.11
C SER A 41 -6.13 -3.30 7.74
N LEU A 42 -5.48 -4.42 7.43
CA LEU A 42 -4.85 -4.65 6.14
C LEU A 42 -5.74 -5.51 5.25
N GLU A 43 -5.91 -5.07 4.02
CA GLU A 43 -6.48 -5.88 2.96
C GLU A 43 -5.51 -7.02 2.65
N SER A 44 -6.05 -8.20 2.31
CA SER A 44 -5.21 -9.37 2.07
C SER A 44 -4.47 -9.26 0.74
N GLY A 45 -3.19 -9.61 0.72
CA GLY A 45 -2.38 -9.70 -0.48
C GLY A 45 -1.30 -8.62 -0.59
N THR A 46 -0.49 -8.76 -1.62
CA THR A 46 0.58 -7.83 -1.97
C THR A 46 0.34 -7.35 -3.40
N TYR A 47 0.66 -6.09 -3.65
CA TYR A 47 0.24 -5.39 -4.86
C TYR A 47 1.41 -4.62 -5.48
N THR A 48 1.33 -4.34 -6.78
CA THR A 48 1.97 -3.16 -7.37
C THR A 48 1.17 -1.90 -7.02
N MET A 49 1.74 -0.72 -7.28
CA MET A 49 1.06 0.55 -7.00
C MET A 49 -0.27 0.67 -7.77
N ASP A 50 -0.30 0.27 -9.04
CA ASP A 50 -1.51 0.37 -9.86
C ASP A 50 -2.56 -0.68 -9.45
N GLU A 51 -2.14 -1.88 -9.07
CA GLU A 51 -3.04 -2.90 -8.53
C GLU A 51 -3.62 -2.48 -7.18
N ALA A 52 -2.85 -1.81 -6.32
CA ALA A 52 -3.31 -1.29 -5.05
C ALA A 52 -4.40 -0.22 -5.24
N LYS A 53 -4.20 0.71 -6.18
CA LYS A 53 -5.21 1.70 -6.56
C LYS A 53 -6.47 1.05 -7.10
N ALA A 54 -6.33 0.13 -8.05
CA ALA A 54 -7.47 -0.60 -8.62
C ALA A 54 -8.23 -1.41 -7.57
N LYS A 55 -7.52 -2.00 -6.60
CA LYS A 55 -8.13 -2.70 -5.46
C LYS A 55 -8.95 -1.74 -4.60
N ILE A 56 -8.39 -0.58 -4.26
CA ILE A 56 -9.11 0.43 -3.47
C ILE A 56 -10.35 0.91 -4.22
N ASP A 57 -10.25 1.18 -5.53
CA ASP A 57 -11.40 1.57 -6.36
C ASP A 57 -12.52 0.52 -6.34
N GLN A 58 -12.16 -0.77 -6.42
CA GLN A 58 -13.12 -1.89 -6.28
C GLN A 58 -13.78 -1.93 -4.89
N LEU A 59 -13.00 -1.73 -3.81
CA LEU A 59 -13.51 -1.75 -2.44
C LEU A 59 -14.44 -0.55 -2.16
N MET A 60 -14.12 0.62 -2.72
CA MET A 60 -14.94 1.82 -2.60
C MET A 60 -16.26 1.70 -3.35
N ALA A 61 -16.28 1.01 -4.50
CA ALA A 61 -17.48 0.78 -5.31
C ALA A 61 -18.44 -0.27 -4.73
N GLN A 62 -17.95 -1.17 -3.87
CA GLN A 62 -18.77 -2.20 -3.21
C GLN A 62 -19.49 -1.71 -1.94
N LYS A 63 -19.24 -0.46 -1.51
CA LYS A 63 -19.87 0.19 -0.36
C LYS A 63 -20.71 1.39 -0.78
#